data_AF-A0A1R4HKQ1-F1
#
_entry.id   AF-A0A1R4HKQ1-F1
#
_cell.length_a   1.000
_cell.length_b   1.000
_cell.length_c   1.000
_cell.angle_alpha   90.00
_cell.angle_beta   90.00
_cell.angle_gamma   90.00
#
_symmetry.space_group_name_H-M   'P 1'
#
loop_
_entity.id
_entity.type
_entity.pdbx_description
1 polymer ?
#
loop_
_entity_poly.entity_id
_entity_poly.type
_entity_poly.pdbx_seq_one_letter_code
_entity_poly.pdbx_strand_id
1 'polypeptide(L)'
;MEPLSGNSSDKTSFRQTLNDHIEQLHAGVGLSLVVADSALYTAETLQDLGSFPWVTRVPATVGGTRELILAVSDEWMLDQPERAFTVLGSNYGGVNQRWLIVYTQAARVRAGQTVNKQHLKQSQAEYNAFTALANQTFACVADAQAALAKLQKILKVVTLHDPEIIEVASFSKKGRPRKGQLPDIIRYRIEAGVASVLETRCHKIQAKSCFIIASNQLDEAQLSHEKMLELYTPGQQKVEHGFRFLKDPWFMADTLFLKSPKRIMALMAIMTLCLLVFGALEYRIRQTLAQNKQTFPSQIGAATAKPTARWVFQFFTGIHVLLVDSCREVILNCNEYHHQLINLLGNRYVKLYANSG
;
A
#
# COMPACT_ATOMS: atom_id res chain seq x y z
N MET A 1 18.08 -10.24 -12.31
CA MET A 1 17.27 -10.56 -11.12
C MET A 1 18.12 -11.41 -10.19
N GLU A 2 18.47 -10.87 -9.03
CA GLU A 2 19.25 -11.58 -8.02
C GLU A 2 18.33 -12.36 -7.07
N PRO A 3 18.62 -13.64 -6.80
CA PRO A 3 17.92 -14.40 -5.77
C PRO A 3 18.46 -13.98 -4.41
N LEU A 4 17.66 -13.21 -3.68
CA LEU A 4 18.03 -12.71 -2.36
C LEU A 4 17.76 -13.76 -1.27
N SER A 5 18.67 -13.81 -0.30
CA SER A 5 18.47 -14.57 0.94
C SER A 5 17.46 -13.84 1.82
N GLY A 6 16.64 -14.58 2.58
CA GLY A 6 15.66 -14.00 3.52
C GLY A 6 16.26 -13.10 4.62
N ASN A 7 17.59 -13.10 4.77
CA ASN A 7 18.32 -12.25 5.72
C ASN A 7 18.95 -11.00 5.07
N SER A 8 18.79 -10.80 3.76
CA SER A 8 19.35 -9.63 3.07
C SER A 8 18.45 -8.40 3.22
N SER A 9 19.06 -7.23 3.33
CA SER A 9 18.32 -5.96 3.42
C SER A 9 17.93 -5.49 2.02
N ASP A 10 16.62 -5.40 1.76
CA ASP A 10 16.06 -4.90 0.49
C ASP A 10 16.69 -3.56 0.06
N LYS A 11 16.95 -2.66 1.02
CA LYS A 11 17.55 -1.34 0.78
C LYS A 11 18.98 -1.44 0.22
N THR A 12 19.76 -2.39 0.73
CA THR A 12 21.17 -2.53 0.34
C THR A 12 21.30 -3.19 -1.04
N SER A 13 20.53 -4.25 -1.28
CA SER A 13 20.52 -4.91 -2.60
C SER A 13 19.99 -3.99 -3.70
N PHE A 14 18.94 -3.21 -3.40
CA PHE A 14 18.37 -2.27 -4.36
C PHE A 14 19.36 -1.15 -4.73
N ARG A 15 20.08 -0.59 -3.74
CA ARG A 15 21.15 0.38 -3.97
C ARG A 15 22.24 -0.18 -4.90
N GLN A 16 22.71 -1.40 -4.64
CA GLN A 16 23.72 -2.06 -5.48
C GLN A 16 23.23 -2.22 -6.92
N THR A 17 21.99 -2.71 -7.09
CA THR A 17 21.36 -2.87 -8.41
C THR A 17 21.28 -1.54 -9.17
N LEU A 18 20.96 -0.44 -8.50
CA LEU A 18 20.95 0.88 -9.13
C LEU A 18 22.35 1.29 -9.58
N ASN A 19 23.34 1.19 -8.70
CA ASN A 19 24.72 1.57 -9.00
C ASN A 19 25.29 0.77 -10.19
N ASP A 20 24.98 -0.52 -10.27
CA ASP A 20 25.51 -1.40 -11.33
C ASP A 20 24.88 -1.15 -12.70
N HIS A 21 23.67 -0.55 -12.76
CA HIS A 21 22.87 -0.52 -13.99
C HIS A 21 22.38 0.85 -14.43
N ILE A 22 22.39 1.89 -13.59
CA ILE A 22 21.76 3.17 -13.91
C ILE A 22 22.38 3.85 -15.15
N GLU A 23 23.70 3.79 -15.30
CA GLU A 23 24.40 4.33 -16.47
C GLU A 23 24.04 3.58 -17.75
N GLN A 24 23.97 2.24 -17.68
CA GLN A 24 23.58 1.39 -18.81
C GLN A 24 22.14 1.64 -19.22
N LEU A 25 21.23 1.86 -18.26
CA LEU A 25 19.84 2.18 -18.52
C LEU A 25 19.67 3.58 -19.11
N HIS A 26 20.43 4.56 -18.62
CA HIS A 26 20.45 5.89 -19.20
C HIS A 26 20.95 5.86 -20.66
N ALA A 27 22.10 5.24 -20.91
CA ALA A 27 22.69 5.18 -22.25
C ALA A 27 21.91 4.28 -23.23
N GLY A 28 21.39 3.14 -22.75
CA GLY A 28 20.79 2.11 -23.60
C GLY A 28 19.31 2.34 -23.90
N VAL A 29 18.54 2.84 -22.93
CA VAL A 29 17.08 3.03 -23.09
C VAL A 29 16.60 4.45 -22.80
N GLY A 30 17.53 5.40 -22.57
CA GLY A 30 17.20 6.80 -22.34
C GLY A 30 16.50 7.03 -21.00
N LEU A 31 16.80 6.22 -19.98
CA LEU A 31 16.25 6.42 -18.63
C LEU A 31 16.67 7.80 -18.12
N SER A 32 15.71 8.69 -17.86
CA SER A 32 15.97 10.07 -17.42
C SER A 32 15.50 10.38 -16.00
N LEU A 33 14.79 9.44 -15.36
CA LEU A 33 14.20 9.60 -14.04
C LEU A 33 13.98 8.24 -13.39
N VAL A 34 14.45 8.07 -12.15
CA VAL A 34 14.13 6.89 -11.32
C VAL A 34 12.88 7.16 -10.50
N VAL A 35 11.87 6.29 -10.58
CA VAL A 35 10.71 6.31 -9.67
C VAL A 35 10.71 5.02 -8.88
N ALA A 36 10.82 5.11 -7.55
CA ALA A 36 10.94 3.94 -6.69
C ALA A 36 10.14 4.07 -5.39
N ASP A 37 9.98 2.96 -4.69
CA ASP A 37 9.38 2.96 -3.36
C ASP A 37 10.33 3.55 -2.30
N SER A 38 9.87 3.55 -1.06
CA SER A 38 10.62 4.12 0.07
C SER A 38 11.91 3.38 0.41
N ALA A 39 12.21 2.23 -0.20
CA ALA A 39 13.49 1.55 -0.02
C ALA A 39 14.65 2.34 -0.67
N LEU A 40 14.38 3.11 -1.73
CA LEU A 40 15.36 4.02 -2.35
C LEU A 40 15.80 5.13 -1.39
N TYR A 41 14.94 5.53 -0.46
CA TYR A 41 15.16 6.69 0.40
C TYR A 41 16.07 6.37 1.61
N THR A 42 17.36 6.13 1.33
CA THR A 42 18.43 6.11 2.35
C THR A 42 19.48 7.15 2.02
N ALA A 43 20.13 7.71 3.04
CA ALA A 43 21.12 8.77 2.86
C ALA A 43 22.18 8.38 1.82
N GLU A 44 22.69 7.15 1.90
CA GLU A 44 23.75 6.66 1.04
C GLU A 44 23.26 6.41 -0.40
N THR A 45 22.05 5.89 -0.58
CA THR A 45 21.48 5.68 -1.92
C THR A 45 21.22 7.01 -2.62
N LEU A 46 20.72 8.01 -1.88
CA LEU A 46 20.50 9.35 -2.43
C LEU A 46 21.81 10.05 -2.82
N GLN A 47 22.87 9.84 -2.04
CA GLN A 47 24.21 10.35 -2.35
C GLN A 47 24.78 9.70 -3.61
N ASP A 48 24.69 8.37 -3.72
CA ASP A 48 25.19 7.63 -4.89
C ASP A 48 24.50 8.04 -6.19
N LEU A 49 23.18 8.30 -6.14
CA LEU A 49 22.43 8.80 -7.29
C LEU A 49 22.89 10.19 -7.75
N GLY A 50 23.55 10.96 -6.88
CA GLY A 50 24.08 12.28 -7.20
C GLY A 50 23.04 13.19 -7.86
N SER A 51 23.37 13.67 -9.06
CA SER A 51 22.50 14.52 -9.87
C SER A 51 21.45 13.77 -10.70
N PHE A 52 21.47 12.44 -10.70
CA PHE A 52 20.50 11.67 -11.47
C PHE A 52 19.08 11.90 -10.89
N PRO A 53 18.11 12.36 -11.70
CA PRO A 53 16.79 12.69 -11.17
C PRO A 53 16.08 11.47 -10.58
N TRP A 54 15.43 11.65 -9.43
CA TRP A 54 14.61 10.60 -8.82
C TRP A 54 13.32 11.13 -8.17
N VAL A 55 12.33 10.26 -8.02
CA VAL A 55 11.11 10.46 -7.24
C VAL A 55 10.88 9.23 -6.37
N THR A 56 10.75 9.41 -5.06
CA THR A 56 10.48 8.31 -4.12
C THR A 56 9.63 8.78 -2.94
N ARG A 57 9.05 7.84 -2.21
CA ARG A 57 8.35 8.12 -0.96
C ARG A 57 9.32 8.23 0.20
N VAL A 58 9.15 9.27 1.01
CA VAL A 58 9.85 9.40 2.28
C VAL A 58 9.22 8.43 3.30
N PRO A 59 10.01 7.52 3.91
CA PRO A 59 9.52 6.63 4.96
C PRO A 59 9.06 7.43 6.19
N ALA A 60 7.99 6.97 6.84
CA ALA A 60 7.52 7.55 8.11
C ALA A 60 8.52 7.34 9.28
N THR A 61 9.56 6.52 9.08
CA THR A 61 10.65 6.34 10.04
C THR A 61 11.69 7.45 9.98
N VAL A 62 11.67 8.30 8.95
CA VAL A 62 12.50 9.50 8.89
C VAL A 62 11.97 10.48 9.94
N GLY A 63 12.86 10.92 10.84
CA GLY A 63 12.50 11.79 11.96
C GLY A 63 11.84 13.09 11.49
N GLY A 64 10.85 13.58 12.24
CA GLY A 64 10.14 14.83 11.94
C GLY A 64 9.02 14.70 10.90
N THR A 65 8.96 13.61 10.12
CA THR A 65 7.94 13.47 9.05
C THR A 65 6.52 13.45 9.59
N ARG A 66 6.30 12.86 10.76
CA ARG A 66 4.97 12.76 11.37
C ARG A 66 4.51 14.11 11.90
N GLU A 67 5.38 14.81 12.60
CA GLU A 67 5.16 16.15 13.13
C GLU A 67 4.85 17.13 11.99
N LEU A 68 5.61 17.02 10.89
CA LEU A 68 5.42 17.80 9.68
C LEU A 68 4.05 17.55 9.04
N ILE A 69 3.66 16.28 8.88
CA ILE A 69 2.34 15.93 8.34
C ILE A 69 1.24 16.53 9.21
N LEU A 70 1.33 16.37 10.53
CA LEU A 70 0.32 16.91 11.45
C LEU A 70 0.22 18.43 11.34
N ALA A 71 1.36 19.13 11.28
CA ALA A 71 1.40 20.59 11.22
C ALA A 71 0.78 21.20 9.96
N VAL A 72 0.75 20.47 8.83
CA VAL A 72 0.30 21.04 7.53
C VAL A 72 -1.06 20.52 7.05
N SER A 73 -1.62 19.51 7.70
CA SER A 73 -2.79 18.80 7.16
C SER A 73 -4.10 19.03 7.91
N ASP A 74 -4.14 19.94 8.88
CA ASP A 74 -5.34 20.20 9.69
C ASP A 74 -6.52 20.66 8.81
N GLU A 75 -6.29 21.63 7.92
CA GLU A 75 -7.31 22.12 6.98
C GLU A 75 -7.85 21.00 6.10
N TRP A 76 -6.99 20.08 5.62
CA TRP A 76 -7.41 18.97 4.78
C TRP A 76 -8.26 17.93 5.53
N MET A 77 -8.11 17.83 6.85
CA MET A 77 -8.98 16.96 7.65
C MET A 77 -10.41 17.51 7.76
N LEU A 78 -10.54 18.83 7.70
CA LEU A 78 -11.82 19.55 7.73
C LEU A 78 -12.48 19.55 6.35
N ASP A 79 -11.78 20.07 5.34
CA ASP A 79 -12.30 20.30 3.98
C ASP A 79 -12.43 19.00 3.18
N GLN A 80 -11.62 18.00 3.50
CA GLN A 80 -11.63 16.67 2.88
C GLN A 80 -11.62 16.70 1.34
N PRO A 81 -10.71 17.45 0.70
CA PRO A 81 -10.64 17.49 -0.75
C PRO A 81 -10.37 16.10 -1.33
N GLU A 82 -10.62 15.90 -2.62
CA GLU A 82 -10.24 14.65 -3.27
C GLU A 82 -8.72 14.40 -3.14
N ARG A 83 -7.95 15.49 -3.30
CA ARG A 83 -6.49 15.52 -3.26
C ARG A 83 -6.00 16.91 -2.92
N ALA A 84 -4.98 16.99 -2.07
CA ALA A 84 -4.29 18.24 -1.75
C ALA A 84 -2.81 17.95 -1.53
N PHE A 85 -1.95 18.95 -1.71
CA PHE A 85 -0.56 18.85 -1.36
C PHE A 85 0.02 20.21 -0.95
N THR A 86 1.11 20.18 -0.18
CA THR A 86 1.98 21.33 0.05
C THR A 86 3.42 20.93 -0.23
N VAL A 87 4.27 21.92 -0.49
CA VAL A 87 5.66 21.73 -0.90
C VAL A 87 6.60 22.35 0.12
N LEU A 88 7.63 21.61 0.51
CA LEU A 88 8.68 22.08 1.39
C LEU A 88 10.06 21.72 0.85
N GLY A 89 11.05 22.57 1.12
CA GLY A 89 12.45 22.23 0.91
C GLY A 89 12.95 21.31 2.03
N SER A 90 13.81 20.35 1.70
CA SER A 90 14.44 19.46 2.68
C SER A 90 15.89 19.17 2.29
N ASN A 91 16.72 18.86 3.27
CA ASN A 91 18.03 18.28 3.07
C ASN A 91 18.13 17.01 3.90
N TYR A 92 18.22 15.86 3.22
CA TYR A 92 18.40 14.55 3.86
C TYR A 92 19.54 13.82 3.16
N GLY A 93 20.45 13.25 3.96
CA GLY A 93 21.67 12.64 3.42
C GLY A 93 22.58 13.62 2.68
N GLY A 94 22.51 14.93 2.97
CA GLY A 94 23.28 15.95 2.26
C GLY A 94 22.72 16.34 0.88
N VAL A 95 21.60 15.75 0.46
CA VAL A 95 20.96 16.02 -0.83
C VAL A 95 19.80 16.99 -0.63
N ASN A 96 19.82 18.12 -1.35
CA ASN A 96 18.71 19.07 -1.40
C ASN A 96 17.54 18.48 -2.19
N GLN A 97 16.33 18.65 -1.66
CA GLN A 97 15.14 17.96 -2.13
C GLN A 97 13.90 18.84 -2.05
N ARG A 98 12.95 18.59 -2.94
CA ARG A 98 11.55 19.01 -2.78
C ARG A 98 10.77 17.90 -2.11
N TRP A 99 10.08 18.20 -1.03
CA TRP A 99 9.12 17.32 -0.37
C TRP A 99 7.71 17.78 -0.69
N LEU A 100 6.95 16.91 -1.35
CA LEU A 100 5.51 17.03 -1.52
C LEU A 100 4.83 16.26 -0.40
N ILE A 101 4.17 16.98 0.51
CA ILE A 101 3.29 16.38 1.51
C ILE A 101 1.92 16.28 0.89
N VAL A 102 1.48 15.04 0.66
CA VAL A 102 0.30 14.75 -0.15
C VAL A 102 -0.78 14.16 0.73
N TYR A 103 -1.98 14.70 0.61
CA TYR A 103 -3.22 14.14 1.12
C TYR A 103 -4.07 13.57 -0.02
N THR A 104 -4.75 12.44 0.25
CA THR A 104 -5.75 11.88 -0.66
C THR A 104 -6.94 11.36 0.12
N GLN A 105 -8.15 11.57 -0.42
CA GLN A 105 -9.37 11.03 0.18
C GLN A 105 -9.31 9.50 0.30
N ALA A 106 -8.77 8.82 -0.71
CA ALA A 106 -8.58 7.37 -0.70
C ALA A 106 -7.63 6.87 0.41
N ALA A 107 -6.57 7.61 0.75
CA ALA A 107 -5.72 7.28 1.90
C ALA A 107 -6.47 7.47 3.22
N ARG A 108 -7.25 8.55 3.35
CA ARG A 108 -8.07 8.83 4.53
C ARG A 108 -9.11 7.76 4.80
N VAL A 109 -9.83 7.30 3.79
CA VAL A 109 -10.83 6.22 3.94
C VAL A 109 -10.16 4.94 4.45
N ARG A 110 -9.04 4.53 3.85
CA ARG A 110 -8.26 3.36 4.30
C ARG A 110 -7.71 3.53 5.71
N ALA A 111 -7.23 4.74 6.03
CA ALA A 111 -6.75 5.10 7.36
C ALA A 111 -7.87 4.98 8.39
N GLY A 112 -9.06 5.53 8.11
CA GLY A 112 -10.23 5.44 8.98
C GLY A 112 -10.61 4.00 9.30
N GLN A 113 -10.74 3.13 8.30
CA GLN A 113 -11.04 1.71 8.50
C GLN A 113 -10.01 1.02 9.40
N THR A 114 -8.72 1.22 9.10
CA THR A 114 -7.62 0.58 9.84
C THR A 114 -7.52 1.10 11.27
N VAL A 115 -7.57 2.42 11.45
CA VAL A 115 -7.44 3.08 12.75
C VAL A 115 -8.65 2.78 13.63
N ASN A 116 -9.87 2.81 13.09
CA ASN A 116 -11.07 2.48 13.86
C ASN A 116 -11.03 1.03 14.36
N LYS A 117 -10.63 0.07 13.52
CA LYS A 117 -10.47 -1.34 13.93
C LYS A 117 -9.41 -1.50 15.03
N GLN A 118 -8.27 -0.84 14.89
CA GLN A 118 -7.19 -0.88 15.88
C GLN A 118 -7.62 -0.21 17.20
N HIS A 119 -8.29 0.94 17.11
CA HIS A 119 -8.76 1.71 18.25
C HIS A 119 -9.82 0.93 19.03
N LEU A 120 -10.80 0.31 18.36
CA LEU A 120 -11.82 -0.53 19.00
C LEU A 120 -11.18 -1.70 19.75
N LYS A 121 -10.23 -2.40 19.12
CA LYS A 121 -9.53 -3.52 19.76
C LYS A 121 -8.77 -3.06 21.00
N GLN A 122 -8.05 -1.94 20.90
CA GLN A 122 -7.27 -1.39 22.01
C GLN A 122 -8.16 -0.86 23.14
N SER A 123 -9.22 -0.11 22.81
CA SER A 123 -10.14 0.45 23.79
C SER A 123 -10.90 -0.63 24.54
N GLN A 124 -11.29 -1.73 23.87
CA GLN A 124 -11.91 -2.87 24.54
C GLN A 124 -10.95 -3.56 25.51
N ALA A 125 -9.68 -3.74 25.13
CA ALA A 125 -8.68 -4.33 26.00
C ALA A 125 -8.41 -3.45 27.24
N GLU A 126 -8.29 -2.14 27.04
CA GLU A 126 -8.10 -1.15 28.10
C GLU A 126 -9.31 -1.05 29.03
N TYR A 127 -10.52 -1.03 28.47
CA TYR A 127 -11.77 -1.07 29.24
C TYR A 127 -11.89 -2.35 30.08
N ASN A 128 -11.57 -3.51 29.51
CA ASN A 128 -11.59 -4.77 30.25
C ASN A 128 -10.55 -4.78 31.37
N ALA A 129 -9.36 -4.19 31.15
CA ALA A 129 -8.34 -4.05 32.19
C ALA A 129 -8.81 -3.15 33.35
N PHE A 130 -9.46 -2.02 33.04
CA PHE A 130 -10.09 -1.18 34.05
C PHE A 130 -11.21 -1.92 34.78
N THR A 131 -12.10 -2.61 34.06
CA THR A 131 -13.21 -3.38 34.66
C THR A 131 -12.70 -4.47 35.60
N ALA A 132 -11.60 -5.15 35.25
CA ALA A 132 -10.97 -6.12 36.13
C ALA A 132 -10.43 -5.46 37.41
N LEU A 133 -9.77 -4.29 37.29
CA LEU A 133 -9.26 -3.52 38.41
C LEU A 133 -10.38 -2.96 39.31
N ALA A 134 -11.43 -2.41 38.71
CA ALA A 134 -12.60 -1.86 39.39
C ALA A 134 -13.38 -2.93 40.16
N ASN A 135 -13.33 -4.20 39.74
CA ASN A 135 -13.93 -5.32 40.47
C ASN A 135 -13.02 -5.89 41.58
N GLN A 136 -11.75 -5.47 41.66
CA GLN A 136 -10.83 -5.88 42.70
C GLN A 136 -11.10 -5.10 44.00
N THR A 137 -10.91 -5.77 45.14
CA THR A 137 -10.94 -5.12 46.46
C THR A 137 -9.53 -5.08 47.04
N PHE A 138 -9.21 -3.96 47.70
CA PHE A 138 -7.90 -3.70 48.30
C PHE A 138 -8.02 -3.60 49.82
N ALA A 139 -6.95 -3.97 50.53
CA ALA A 139 -6.91 -3.90 51.99
C ALA A 139 -6.74 -2.46 52.50
N CYS A 140 -6.11 -1.59 51.70
CA CYS A 140 -5.91 -0.19 52.05
C CYS A 140 -6.05 0.73 50.83
N VAL A 141 -6.25 2.03 51.09
CA VAL A 141 -6.32 3.08 50.05
C VAL A 141 -5.03 3.15 49.24
N ALA A 142 -3.86 3.01 49.88
CA ALA A 142 -2.56 3.13 49.23
C ALA A 142 -2.37 2.07 48.13
N ASP A 143 -2.79 0.82 48.37
CA ASP A 143 -2.72 -0.26 47.38
C ASP A 143 -3.63 0.01 46.17
N ALA A 144 -4.84 0.51 46.43
CA ALA A 144 -5.77 0.90 45.37
C ALA A 144 -5.21 2.05 44.52
N GLN A 145 -4.63 3.09 45.15
CA GLN A 145 -3.97 4.20 44.45
C GLN A 145 -2.80 3.72 43.59
N ALA A 146 -1.94 2.84 44.13
CA ALA A 146 -0.80 2.30 43.41
C ALA A 146 -1.23 1.47 42.18
N ALA A 147 -2.28 0.66 42.32
CA ALA A 147 -2.81 -0.15 41.22
C ALA A 147 -3.47 0.73 40.14
N LEU A 148 -4.23 1.75 40.53
CA LEU A 148 -4.79 2.74 39.61
C LEU A 148 -3.69 3.49 38.84
N ALA A 149 -2.67 4.00 39.53
CA ALA A 149 -1.56 4.72 38.89
C ALA A 149 -0.80 3.83 37.90
N LYS A 150 -0.64 2.54 38.21
CA LYS A 150 -0.04 1.56 37.31
C LYS A 150 -0.89 1.35 36.05
N LEU A 151 -2.22 1.24 36.20
CA LEU A 151 -3.13 1.11 35.06
C LEU A 151 -3.11 2.38 34.19
N GLN A 152 -3.20 3.57 34.78
CA GLN A 152 -3.20 4.84 34.03
C GLN A 152 -1.96 5.00 33.14
N LYS A 153 -0.79 4.51 33.57
CA LYS A 153 0.45 4.53 32.77
C LYS A 153 0.40 3.66 31.51
N ILE A 154 -0.47 2.65 31.46
CA ILE A 154 -0.55 1.72 30.32
C ILE A 154 -1.73 2.01 29.39
N LEU A 155 -2.70 2.82 29.81
CA LEU A 155 -3.82 3.26 28.97
C LEU A 155 -3.29 4.20 27.87
N LYS A 156 -3.74 3.99 26.64
CA LYS A 156 -3.29 4.75 25.46
C LYS A 156 -4.44 5.42 24.72
N VAL A 157 -5.62 4.83 24.77
CA VAL A 157 -6.80 5.29 24.02
C VAL A 157 -8.03 5.44 24.91
N VAL A 158 -7.95 4.99 26.16
CA VAL A 158 -8.94 5.20 27.21
C VAL A 158 -8.38 6.19 28.24
N THR A 159 -9.26 7.06 28.75
CA THR A 159 -8.98 7.91 29.90
C THR A 159 -9.98 7.62 31.00
N LEU A 160 -9.54 7.80 32.24
CA LEU A 160 -10.36 7.65 33.45
C LEU A 160 -10.66 9.05 33.98
N HIS A 161 -11.95 9.39 34.06
CA HIS A 161 -12.44 10.65 34.61
C HIS A 161 -12.83 10.45 36.07
N ASP A 162 -12.42 11.42 36.90
CA ASP A 162 -12.74 11.51 38.32
C ASP A 162 -12.58 10.16 39.06
N PRO A 163 -11.36 9.57 39.04
CA PRO A 163 -11.16 8.29 39.70
C PRO A 163 -11.22 8.48 41.22
N GLU A 164 -12.15 7.75 41.85
CA GLU A 164 -12.39 7.76 43.29
C GLU A 164 -12.11 6.39 43.89
N ILE A 165 -11.71 6.40 45.16
CA ILE A 165 -11.55 5.19 45.96
C ILE A 165 -12.67 5.17 46.98
N ILE A 166 -13.56 4.19 46.83
CA ILE A 166 -14.72 4.03 47.69
C ILE A 166 -14.49 2.95 48.73
N GLU A 167 -15.07 3.15 49.91
CA GLU A 167 -15.11 2.15 50.96
C GLU A 167 -16.22 1.15 50.70
N VAL A 168 -15.85 -0.13 50.73
CA VAL A 168 -16.75 -1.27 50.59
C VAL A 168 -16.73 -2.04 51.90
N ALA A 169 -17.79 -1.87 52.67
CA ALA A 169 -17.99 -2.59 53.92
C ALA A 169 -18.54 -4.00 53.65
N SER A 170 -17.93 -5.01 54.26
CA SER A 170 -18.25 -6.43 54.06
C SER A 170 -18.26 -7.20 55.38
N PHE A 171 -18.85 -8.40 55.36
CA PHE A 171 -18.97 -9.27 56.54
C PHE A 171 -17.98 -10.44 56.44
N SER A 172 -17.24 -10.73 57.51
CA SER A 172 -16.21 -11.78 57.57
C SER A 172 -16.77 -13.20 57.45
N LYS A 173 -18.03 -13.42 57.84
CA LYS A 173 -18.67 -14.75 57.85
C LYS A 173 -19.51 -14.98 56.60
N LYS A 174 -19.37 -16.17 56.00
CA LYS A 174 -20.25 -16.65 54.92
C LYS A 174 -21.68 -16.83 55.44
N GLY A 175 -22.66 -16.25 54.73
CA GLY A 175 -24.10 -16.39 55.02
C GLY A 175 -24.82 -15.05 55.09
N ARG A 176 -26.16 -15.08 55.25
CA ARG A 176 -26.96 -13.86 55.44
C ARG A 176 -26.60 -13.22 56.79
N PRO A 177 -26.23 -11.93 56.84
CA PRO A 177 -25.92 -11.24 58.09
C PRO A 177 -27.09 -11.33 59.08
N ARG A 178 -26.78 -11.40 60.38
CA ARG A 178 -27.82 -11.31 61.42
C ARG A 178 -28.45 -9.92 61.37
N LYS A 179 -29.75 -9.82 61.68
CA LYS A 179 -30.48 -8.55 61.64
C LYS A 179 -29.80 -7.53 62.56
N GLY A 180 -29.28 -6.43 62.00
CA GLY A 180 -28.57 -5.38 62.75
C GLY A 180 -27.05 -5.57 62.92
N GLN A 181 -26.45 -6.60 62.30
CA GLN A 181 -24.99 -6.79 62.34
C GLN A 181 -24.29 -5.68 61.53
N LEU A 182 -23.32 -5.01 62.15
CA LEU A 182 -22.44 -4.04 61.47
C LEU A 182 -21.34 -4.77 60.69
N PRO A 183 -20.89 -4.23 59.53
CA PRO A 183 -19.76 -4.79 58.79
C PRO A 183 -18.48 -4.79 59.63
N ASP A 184 -17.71 -5.87 59.55
CA ASP A 184 -16.47 -6.08 60.32
C ASP A 184 -15.21 -6.08 59.44
N ILE A 185 -15.36 -5.93 58.12
CA ILE A 185 -14.25 -5.77 57.18
C ILE A 185 -14.51 -4.56 56.28
N ILE A 186 -13.60 -3.59 56.31
CA ILE A 186 -13.56 -2.48 55.35
C ILE A 186 -12.54 -2.84 54.27
N ARG A 187 -12.95 -2.75 53.01
CA ARG A 187 -12.06 -2.83 51.85
C ARG A 187 -12.26 -1.62 50.97
N TYR A 188 -11.35 -1.43 50.02
CA TYR A 188 -11.38 -0.31 49.10
C TYR A 188 -11.58 -0.80 47.67
N ARG A 189 -12.32 -0.04 46.87
CA ARG A 189 -12.55 -0.30 45.45
C ARG A 189 -12.39 0.99 44.66
N ILE A 190 -12.06 0.88 43.38
CA ILE A 190 -11.87 2.03 42.50
C ILE A 190 -13.13 2.20 41.64
N GLU A 191 -13.61 3.43 41.55
CA GLU A 191 -14.66 3.84 40.62
C GLU A 191 -14.14 5.01 39.77
N ALA A 192 -14.48 5.05 38.48
CA ALA A 192 -14.11 6.13 37.58
C ALA A 192 -15.04 6.12 36.35
N GLY A 193 -15.28 7.30 35.78
CA GLY A 193 -15.88 7.41 34.45
C GLY A 193 -14.88 6.95 33.39
N VAL A 194 -15.30 6.14 32.42
CA VAL A 194 -14.41 5.65 31.36
C VAL A 194 -14.78 6.28 30.03
N ALA A 195 -13.82 6.94 29.38
CA ALA A 195 -14.02 7.59 28.09
C ALA A 195 -12.91 7.24 27.09
N SER A 196 -13.22 7.35 25.80
CA SER A 196 -12.23 7.18 24.74
C SER A 196 -11.56 8.51 24.39
N VAL A 197 -10.25 8.49 24.18
CA VAL A 197 -9.45 9.65 23.77
C VAL A 197 -9.54 9.83 22.25
N LEU A 198 -10.42 10.73 21.81
CA LEU A 198 -10.66 10.97 20.37
C LEU A 198 -9.46 11.59 19.66
N GLU A 199 -8.68 12.41 20.34
CA GLU A 199 -7.52 13.10 19.75
C GLU A 199 -6.47 12.11 19.22
N THR A 200 -6.16 11.06 19.98
CA THR A 200 -5.26 9.98 19.56
C THR A 200 -5.75 9.30 18.27
N ARG A 201 -7.07 9.16 18.10
CA ARG A 201 -7.68 8.61 16.89
C ARG A 201 -7.55 9.60 15.73
N CYS A 202 -7.88 10.86 15.94
CA CYS A 202 -7.79 11.92 14.93
C CYS A 202 -6.38 12.07 14.39
N HIS A 203 -5.37 12.23 15.26
CA HIS A 203 -3.96 12.33 14.85
C HIS A 203 -3.47 11.09 14.08
N LYS A 204 -3.94 9.88 14.45
CA LYS A 204 -3.58 8.65 13.71
C LYS A 204 -4.22 8.60 12.33
N ILE A 205 -5.46 9.05 12.19
CA ILE A 205 -6.13 9.13 10.88
C ILE A 205 -5.40 10.16 10.03
N GLN A 206 -5.15 11.35 10.56
CA GLN A 206 -4.44 12.43 9.87
C GLN A 206 -3.06 11.99 9.37
N ALA A 207 -2.23 11.43 10.27
CA ALA A 207 -0.90 10.95 9.92
C ALA A 207 -0.91 9.84 8.84
N LYS A 208 -1.96 9.00 8.79
CA LYS A 208 -2.10 7.94 7.78
C LYS A 208 -2.84 8.37 6.50
N SER A 209 -3.48 9.54 6.53
CA SER A 209 -4.17 10.12 5.38
C SER A 209 -3.20 10.83 4.44
N CYS A 210 -2.02 11.19 4.96
CA CYS A 210 -0.99 11.88 4.23
C CYS A 210 0.25 11.00 4.04
N PHE A 211 1.06 11.34 3.05
CA PHE A 211 2.37 10.75 2.81
C PHE A 211 3.27 11.76 2.10
N ILE A 212 4.58 11.55 2.14
CA ILE A 212 5.54 12.49 1.55
C ILE A 212 6.21 11.85 0.34
N ILE A 213 6.24 12.56 -0.77
CA ILE A 213 7.02 12.24 -1.97
C ILE A 213 8.20 13.20 -2.02
N ALA A 214 9.41 12.72 -2.29
CA ALA A 214 10.60 13.52 -2.44
C ALA A 214 11.20 13.41 -3.85
N SER A 215 11.90 14.46 -4.28
CA SER A 215 12.76 14.47 -5.47
C SER A 215 13.98 15.36 -5.25
N ASN A 216 15.14 14.97 -5.82
CA ASN A 216 16.33 15.84 -5.93
C ASN A 216 16.26 16.83 -7.11
N GLN A 217 15.30 16.69 -8.03
CA GLN A 217 15.08 17.69 -9.06
C GLN A 217 14.44 18.91 -8.42
N LEU A 218 15.14 20.03 -8.31
CA LEU A 218 14.66 21.25 -7.65
C LEU A 218 13.93 22.18 -8.62
N ASP A 219 14.20 22.06 -9.92
CA ASP A 219 13.58 22.88 -10.96
C ASP A 219 12.18 22.37 -11.29
N GLU A 220 11.17 23.19 -10.98
CA GLU A 220 9.76 22.88 -11.25
C GLU A 220 9.45 22.84 -12.75
N ALA A 221 10.20 23.57 -13.58
CA ALA A 221 10.03 23.54 -15.04
C ALA A 221 10.44 22.19 -15.63
N GLN A 222 11.41 21.50 -15.02
CA GLN A 222 11.85 20.17 -15.44
C GLN A 222 10.95 19.07 -14.87
N LEU A 223 10.43 19.25 -13.66
CA LEU A 223 9.55 18.29 -13.01
C LEU A 223 8.53 19.01 -12.13
N SER A 224 7.31 19.19 -12.63
CA SER A 224 6.24 19.85 -11.86
C SER A 224 5.79 18.99 -10.67
N HIS A 225 5.15 19.65 -9.69
CA HIS A 225 4.59 18.99 -8.51
C HIS A 225 3.50 17.96 -8.88
N GLU A 226 2.63 18.30 -9.83
CA GLU A 226 1.60 17.38 -10.36
C GLU A 226 2.27 16.19 -11.04
N LYS A 227 3.35 16.42 -11.79
CA LYS A 227 4.05 15.35 -12.49
C LYS A 227 4.70 14.38 -11.52
N MET A 228 5.33 14.87 -10.43
CA MET A 228 5.85 14.00 -9.36
C MET A 228 4.75 13.09 -8.81
N LEU A 229 3.57 13.65 -8.55
CA LEU A 229 2.45 12.93 -7.98
C LEU A 229 1.84 11.89 -8.94
N GLU A 230 1.73 12.22 -10.23
CA GLU A 230 1.31 11.31 -11.30
C GLU A 230 2.29 10.16 -11.54
N LEU A 231 3.59 10.44 -11.45
CA LEU A 231 4.62 9.44 -11.62
C LEU A 231 4.61 8.44 -10.46
N TYR A 232 4.44 8.92 -9.22
CA TYR A 232 4.46 8.04 -8.06
C TYR A 232 3.13 7.29 -7.86
N THR A 233 1.99 7.99 -7.86
CA THR A 233 0.71 7.42 -7.35
C THR A 233 0.10 6.39 -8.32
N PRO A 234 -0.14 6.71 -9.61
CA PRO A 234 -0.46 5.72 -10.65
C PRO A 234 0.69 4.77 -11.03
N GLY A 235 1.94 5.25 -11.03
CA GLY A 235 3.08 4.51 -11.56
C GLY A 235 3.45 3.28 -10.72
N GLN A 236 3.40 3.38 -9.39
CA GLN A 236 3.67 2.24 -8.51
C GLN A 236 2.62 1.14 -8.62
N GLN A 237 1.34 1.48 -8.78
CA GLN A 237 0.27 0.48 -8.94
C GLN A 237 0.51 -0.41 -10.17
N LYS A 238 1.07 0.15 -11.27
CA LYS A 238 1.41 -0.63 -12.47
C LYS A 238 2.51 -1.66 -12.20
N VAL A 239 3.54 -1.30 -11.44
CA VAL A 239 4.63 -2.21 -11.06
C VAL A 239 4.09 -3.35 -10.20
N GLU A 240 3.28 -3.03 -9.18
CA GLU A 240 2.65 -4.04 -8.31
C GLU A 240 1.71 -4.98 -9.08
N HIS A 241 0.95 -4.46 -10.05
CA HIS A 241 0.12 -5.28 -10.93
C HIS A 241 0.95 -6.23 -11.81
N GLY A 242 2.12 -5.80 -12.28
CA GLY A 242 3.05 -6.66 -13.01
C GLY A 242 3.57 -7.83 -12.16
N PHE A 243 3.96 -7.58 -10.91
CA PHE A 243 4.35 -8.67 -10.01
C PHE A 243 3.19 -9.60 -9.63
N ARG A 244 1.98 -9.06 -9.50
CA ARG A 244 0.78 -9.90 -9.31
C ARG A 244 0.54 -10.83 -10.50
N PHE A 245 0.83 -10.36 -11.72
CA PHE A 245 0.74 -11.19 -12.92
C PHE A 245 1.73 -12.36 -12.90
N LEU A 246 2.97 -12.18 -12.41
CA LEU A 246 3.90 -13.31 -12.25
C LEU A 246 3.42 -14.37 -11.27
N LYS A 247 2.64 -13.96 -10.27
CA LYS A 247 2.03 -14.84 -9.27
C LYS A 247 0.66 -15.37 -9.70
N ASP A 248 0.22 -15.08 -10.93
CA ASP A 248 -1.06 -15.58 -11.41
C ASP A 248 -0.98 -17.10 -11.62
N PRO A 249 -1.97 -17.88 -11.14
CA PRO A 249 -2.00 -19.34 -11.32
C PRO A 249 -1.81 -19.81 -12.77
N TRP A 250 -2.17 -18.99 -13.77
CA TRP A 250 -1.94 -19.28 -15.19
C TRP A 250 -0.46 -19.41 -15.57
N PHE A 251 0.45 -18.73 -14.85
CA PHE A 251 1.89 -18.90 -15.04
C PHE A 251 2.44 -20.14 -14.37
N MET A 252 1.60 -20.85 -13.59
CA MET A 252 1.94 -22.10 -12.90
C MET A 252 3.26 -22.01 -12.12
N ALA A 253 3.70 -20.80 -11.74
CA ALA A 253 4.96 -20.57 -11.06
C ALA A 253 4.98 -21.33 -9.72
N ASP A 254 3.84 -21.38 -9.05
CA ASP A 254 3.62 -22.11 -7.79
C ASP A 254 3.76 -23.64 -7.94
N THR A 255 3.70 -24.17 -9.17
CA THR A 255 3.89 -25.62 -9.45
C THR A 255 5.35 -25.98 -9.75
N LEU A 256 6.21 -24.99 -9.97
CA LEU A 256 7.61 -25.18 -10.34
C LEU A 256 8.51 -25.18 -9.11
N PHE A 257 8.82 -26.36 -8.58
CA PHE A 257 9.76 -26.52 -7.48
C PHE A 257 11.22 -26.43 -7.96
N LEU A 258 11.84 -25.26 -7.82
CA LEU A 258 13.24 -25.02 -8.18
C LEU A 258 14.15 -25.07 -6.95
N LYS A 259 15.10 -26.01 -6.93
CA LYS A 259 16.03 -26.22 -5.80
C LYS A 259 17.31 -25.39 -5.85
N SER A 260 17.71 -24.90 -7.02
CA SER A 260 19.01 -24.22 -7.21
C SER A 260 18.82 -22.74 -7.55
N PRO A 261 19.63 -21.81 -6.99
CA PRO A 261 19.59 -20.39 -7.32
C PRO A 261 19.70 -20.10 -8.82
N LYS A 262 20.54 -20.85 -9.55
CA LYS A 262 20.69 -20.71 -11.01
C LYS A 262 19.38 -20.93 -11.79
N ARG A 263 18.63 -21.99 -11.45
CA ARG A 263 17.33 -22.26 -12.08
C ARG A 263 16.29 -21.20 -11.71
N ILE A 264 16.31 -20.72 -10.46
CA ILE A 264 15.44 -19.62 -10.01
C ILE A 264 15.72 -18.36 -10.84
N MET A 265 16.98 -17.98 -11.00
CA MET A 265 17.37 -16.83 -11.84
C MET A 265 16.92 -16.99 -13.29
N ALA A 266 17.11 -18.17 -13.88
CA ALA A 266 16.68 -18.44 -15.26
C ALA A 266 15.17 -18.30 -15.43
N LEU A 267 14.38 -18.90 -14.53
CA LEU A 267 12.92 -18.76 -14.56
C LEU A 267 12.50 -17.29 -14.38
N MET A 268 13.08 -16.59 -13.40
CA MET A 268 12.79 -15.18 -13.15
C MET A 268 13.11 -14.30 -14.35
N ALA A 269 14.21 -14.57 -15.07
CA ALA A 269 14.56 -13.86 -16.30
C ALA A 269 13.51 -14.10 -17.40
N ILE A 270 13.11 -15.36 -17.64
CA ILE A 270 12.08 -15.71 -18.62
C ILE A 270 10.75 -15.03 -18.27
N MET A 271 10.34 -15.12 -17.00
CA MET A 271 9.10 -14.50 -16.50
C MET A 271 9.11 -12.97 -16.67
N THR A 272 10.25 -12.33 -16.43
CA THR A 272 10.41 -10.88 -16.64
C THR A 272 10.32 -10.52 -18.12
N LEU A 273 10.93 -11.34 -19.00
CA LEU A 273 10.84 -11.15 -20.43
C LEU A 273 9.40 -11.31 -20.92
N CYS A 274 8.67 -12.31 -20.42
CA CYS A 274 7.25 -12.47 -20.71
C CYS A 274 6.46 -11.22 -20.29
N LEU A 275 6.67 -10.71 -19.06
CA LEU A 275 6.05 -9.47 -18.61
C LEU A 275 6.33 -8.29 -19.53
N LEU A 276 7.58 -8.13 -19.97
CA LEU A 276 7.97 -7.07 -20.88
C LEU A 276 7.20 -7.18 -22.20
N VAL A 277 7.12 -8.38 -22.77
CA VAL A 277 6.36 -8.65 -24.00
C VAL A 277 4.86 -8.36 -23.81
N PHE A 278 4.25 -8.81 -22.70
CA PHE A 278 2.85 -8.52 -22.39
C PHE A 278 2.61 -7.02 -22.21
N GLY A 279 3.50 -6.31 -21.51
CA GLY A 279 3.44 -4.86 -21.32
C GLY A 279 3.56 -4.10 -22.64
N ALA A 280 4.48 -4.51 -23.52
CA ALA A 280 4.65 -3.92 -24.84
C ALA A 280 3.43 -4.17 -25.75
N LEU A 281 2.86 -5.37 -25.73
CA LEU A 281 1.64 -5.71 -26.47
C LEU A 281 0.44 -4.90 -25.96
N GLU A 282 0.27 -4.81 -24.64
CA GLU A 282 -0.80 -4.03 -24.02
C GLU A 282 -0.67 -2.54 -24.38
N TYR A 283 0.54 -1.99 -24.33
CA TYR A 283 0.82 -0.63 -24.76
C TYR A 283 0.43 -0.41 -26.23
N ARG A 284 0.90 -1.30 -27.13
CA ARG A 284 0.60 -1.23 -28.56
C ARG A 284 -0.91 -1.27 -28.82
N ILE A 285 -1.62 -2.25 -28.24
CA ILE A 285 -3.08 -2.40 -28.39
C ILE A 285 -3.81 -1.14 -27.94
N ARG A 286 -3.48 -0.62 -26.75
CA ARG A 286 -4.14 0.57 -26.21
C ARG A 286 -3.82 1.83 -27.01
N GLN A 287 -2.58 1.99 -27.46
CA GLN A 287 -2.18 3.10 -28.31
C GLN A 287 -2.97 3.08 -29.62
N THR A 288 -3.06 1.92 -30.26
CA THR A 288 -3.82 1.72 -31.49
C THR A 288 -5.32 2.01 -31.30
N LEU A 289 -5.94 1.51 -30.23
CA LEU A 289 -7.34 1.79 -29.92
C LEU A 289 -7.59 3.28 -29.67
N ALA A 290 -6.71 3.94 -28.89
CA ALA A 290 -6.82 5.36 -28.59
C ALA A 290 -6.69 6.24 -29.85
N GLN A 291 -5.70 5.96 -30.71
CA GLN A 291 -5.49 6.70 -31.97
C GLN A 291 -6.69 6.61 -32.90
N ASN A 292 -7.36 5.46 -32.95
CA ASN A 292 -8.52 5.23 -33.81
C ASN A 292 -9.85 5.54 -33.11
N LYS A 293 -9.84 6.00 -31.85
CA LYS A 293 -11.02 6.24 -31.01
C LYS A 293 -11.95 5.02 -30.92
N GLN A 294 -11.37 3.83 -30.89
CA GLN A 294 -12.08 2.55 -30.82
C GLN A 294 -12.01 1.94 -29.42
N THR A 295 -12.90 0.99 -29.15
CA THR A 295 -12.96 0.25 -27.89
C THR A 295 -12.95 -1.25 -28.13
N PHE A 296 -12.57 -2.00 -27.10
CA PHE A 296 -12.62 -3.45 -27.08
C PHE A 296 -13.54 -3.91 -25.94
N PRO A 297 -14.26 -5.04 -26.04
CA PRO A 297 -15.08 -5.55 -24.94
C PRO A 297 -14.21 -5.86 -23.72
N SER A 298 -14.72 -5.63 -22.51
CA SER A 298 -14.10 -6.02 -21.25
C SER A 298 -14.61 -7.40 -20.79
N GLN A 299 -14.03 -7.94 -19.70
CA GLN A 299 -14.45 -9.22 -19.11
C GLN A 299 -15.93 -9.27 -18.71
N ILE A 300 -16.53 -8.11 -18.43
CA ILE A 300 -17.95 -7.96 -18.08
C ILE A 300 -18.80 -7.49 -19.28
N GLY A 301 -18.25 -7.52 -20.50
CA GLY A 301 -18.92 -7.12 -21.74
C GLY A 301 -18.94 -5.62 -22.03
N ALA A 302 -18.61 -4.75 -21.06
CA ALA A 302 -18.59 -3.31 -21.28
C ALA A 302 -17.45 -2.87 -22.22
N ALA A 303 -17.67 -1.87 -23.06
CA ALA A 303 -16.67 -1.30 -23.95
C ALA A 303 -15.54 -0.58 -23.18
N THR A 304 -14.29 -0.86 -23.52
CA THR A 304 -13.12 -0.23 -22.90
C THR A 304 -12.04 0.14 -23.92
N ALA A 305 -11.46 1.33 -23.78
CA ALA A 305 -10.27 1.74 -24.55
C ALA A 305 -8.95 1.24 -23.90
N LYS A 306 -9.04 0.59 -22.73
CA LYS A 306 -7.87 0.15 -21.94
C LYS A 306 -7.93 -1.35 -21.63
N PRO A 307 -8.14 -2.26 -22.61
CA PRO A 307 -8.09 -3.70 -22.34
C PRO A 307 -6.70 -4.12 -21.85
N THR A 308 -6.62 -5.23 -21.11
CA THR A 308 -5.33 -5.84 -20.77
C THR A 308 -4.92 -6.83 -21.85
N ALA A 309 -3.62 -7.00 -22.10
CA ALA A 309 -3.16 -7.98 -23.08
C ALA A 309 -3.64 -9.40 -22.72
N ARG A 310 -3.61 -9.75 -21.42
CA ARG A 310 -4.16 -11.01 -20.91
C ARG A 310 -5.61 -11.23 -21.35
N TRP A 311 -6.46 -10.22 -21.18
CA TRP A 311 -7.86 -10.32 -21.58
C TRP A 311 -8.02 -10.46 -23.10
N VAL A 312 -7.25 -9.71 -23.88
CA VAL A 312 -7.28 -9.84 -25.35
C VAL A 312 -6.94 -11.28 -25.77
N PHE A 313 -5.91 -11.90 -25.20
CA PHE A 313 -5.58 -13.29 -25.50
C PHE A 313 -6.68 -14.27 -25.08
N GLN A 314 -7.28 -14.07 -23.91
CA GLN A 314 -8.42 -14.88 -23.47
C GLN A 314 -9.62 -14.73 -24.41
N PHE A 315 -9.89 -13.51 -24.88
CA PHE A 315 -10.98 -13.24 -25.82
C PHE A 315 -10.76 -13.94 -27.17
N PHE A 316 -9.51 -14.05 -27.61
CA PHE A 316 -9.11 -14.79 -28.82
C PHE A 316 -9.04 -16.32 -28.63
N THR A 317 -9.30 -16.83 -27.42
CA THR A 317 -9.33 -18.28 -27.17
C THR A 317 -10.55 -18.90 -27.87
N GLY A 318 -10.37 -20.07 -28.48
CA GLY A 318 -11.43 -20.74 -29.25
C GLY A 318 -11.48 -20.37 -30.73
N ILE A 319 -10.57 -19.52 -31.21
CA ILE A 319 -10.28 -19.39 -32.64
C ILE A 319 -9.52 -20.64 -33.09
N HIS A 320 -10.01 -21.31 -34.12
CA HIS A 320 -9.45 -22.57 -34.62
C HIS A 320 -9.12 -22.46 -36.10
N VAL A 321 -8.10 -23.21 -36.54
CA VAL A 321 -7.78 -23.39 -37.97
C VAL A 321 -8.33 -24.74 -38.40
N LEU A 322 -9.26 -24.74 -39.35
CA LEU A 322 -9.77 -25.92 -40.02
C LEU A 322 -8.98 -26.17 -41.30
N LEU A 323 -8.46 -27.38 -41.47
CA LEU A 323 -7.81 -27.82 -42.70
C LEU A 323 -8.81 -28.58 -43.58
N VAL A 324 -9.12 -28.02 -44.76
CA VAL A 324 -9.97 -28.65 -45.78
C VAL A 324 -9.07 -29.24 -46.86
N ASP A 325 -9.28 -30.52 -47.18
CA ASP A 325 -8.52 -31.28 -48.17
C ASP A 325 -7.00 -31.26 -47.98
N SER A 326 -6.53 -31.07 -46.73
CA SER A 326 -5.11 -30.94 -46.36
C SER A 326 -4.32 -29.79 -47.02
N CYS A 327 -5.00 -28.91 -47.76
CA CYS A 327 -4.36 -27.84 -48.54
C CYS A 327 -4.98 -26.45 -48.30
N ARG A 328 -6.18 -26.38 -47.73
CA ARG A 328 -6.87 -25.11 -47.48
C ARG A 328 -7.04 -24.89 -45.98
N GLU A 329 -6.50 -23.79 -45.49
CA GLU A 329 -6.74 -23.33 -44.12
C GLU A 329 -7.97 -22.43 -44.09
N VAL A 330 -8.87 -22.66 -43.13
CA VAL A 330 -10.03 -21.81 -42.86
C VAL A 330 -10.03 -21.46 -41.38
N ILE A 331 -10.16 -20.17 -41.07
CA ILE A 331 -10.15 -19.70 -39.68
C ILE A 331 -11.58 -19.58 -39.16
N LEU A 332 -11.86 -20.28 -38.06
CA LEU A 332 -13.17 -20.38 -37.43
C LEU A 332 -13.26 -19.51 -36.17
N ASN A 333 -14.48 -19.13 -35.80
CA ASN A 333 -14.82 -18.42 -34.56
C ASN A 333 -14.18 -17.03 -34.40
N CYS A 334 -13.80 -16.39 -35.51
CA CYS A 334 -13.51 -14.95 -35.53
C CYS A 334 -14.83 -14.16 -35.52
N ASN A 335 -14.94 -13.18 -34.61
CA ASN A 335 -16.09 -12.27 -34.54
C ASN A 335 -15.66 -10.86 -34.96
N GLU A 336 -16.62 -9.93 -34.99
CA GLU A 336 -16.37 -8.54 -35.39
C GLU A 336 -15.27 -7.85 -34.56
N TYR A 337 -15.21 -8.11 -33.25
CA TYR A 337 -14.21 -7.53 -32.36
C TYR A 337 -12.81 -8.09 -32.63
N HIS A 338 -12.69 -9.37 -32.99
CA HIS A 338 -11.43 -9.97 -33.43
C HIS A 338 -10.92 -9.26 -34.68
N HIS A 339 -11.76 -9.19 -35.72
CA HIS A 339 -11.39 -8.55 -36.99
C HIS A 339 -11.07 -7.07 -36.82
N GLN A 340 -11.88 -6.35 -36.04
CA GLN A 340 -11.65 -4.93 -35.74
C GLN A 340 -10.27 -4.73 -35.12
N LEU A 341 -9.94 -5.47 -34.05
CA LEU A 341 -8.64 -5.29 -33.40
C LEU A 341 -7.47 -5.71 -34.31
N ILE A 342 -7.58 -6.84 -35.01
CA ILE A 342 -6.55 -7.33 -35.94
C ILE A 342 -6.28 -6.31 -37.05
N ASN A 343 -7.34 -5.75 -37.65
CA ASN A 343 -7.23 -4.75 -38.71
C ASN A 343 -6.52 -3.49 -38.21
N LEU A 344 -6.87 -3.01 -37.01
CA LEU A 344 -6.24 -1.85 -36.41
C LEU A 344 -4.75 -2.07 -36.08
N LEU A 345 -4.36 -3.29 -35.71
CA LEU A 345 -2.95 -3.62 -35.43
C LEU A 345 -2.09 -3.72 -36.70
N GLY A 346 -2.72 -3.91 -37.86
CA GLY A 346 -2.16 -3.80 -39.20
C GLY A 346 -2.01 -5.12 -39.96
N ASN A 347 -1.65 -5.01 -41.25
CA ASN A 347 -1.67 -6.11 -42.22
C ASN A 347 -0.88 -7.36 -41.82
N ARG A 348 0.17 -7.23 -41.00
CA ARG A 348 0.93 -8.40 -40.51
C ARG A 348 0.07 -9.32 -39.66
N TYR A 349 -0.80 -8.75 -38.83
CA TYR A 349 -1.73 -9.52 -38.01
C TYR A 349 -2.86 -10.04 -38.88
N VAL A 350 -3.40 -9.22 -39.78
CA VAL A 350 -4.45 -9.63 -40.73
C VAL A 350 -4.04 -10.89 -41.47
N LYS A 351 -2.82 -10.97 -42.02
CA LYS A 351 -2.33 -12.16 -42.74
C LYS A 351 -2.40 -13.46 -41.95
N LEU A 352 -2.21 -13.42 -40.63
CA LEU A 352 -2.31 -14.61 -39.77
C LEU A 352 -3.77 -15.06 -39.58
N TYR A 353 -4.72 -14.15 -39.80
CA TYR A 353 -6.15 -14.34 -39.62
C TYR A 353 -6.96 -14.22 -40.93
N ALA A 354 -6.29 -14.08 -42.08
CA ALA A 354 -6.90 -13.75 -43.37
C ALA A 354 -7.26 -14.96 -44.23
N ASN A 355 -6.82 -16.17 -43.86
CA ASN A 355 -7.23 -17.41 -44.54
C ASN A 355 -8.67 -17.82 -44.18
N SER A 356 -9.50 -16.89 -43.70
CA SER A 356 -10.93 -17.10 -43.58
C SER A 356 -11.56 -17.05 -44.98
N GLY A 357 -11.67 -18.22 -45.63
CA GLY A 357 -12.65 -18.56 -46.68
C GLY A 357 -12.87 -17.57 -47.81
#